data_AF-A0A3P7JRX9-F1
#
_entry.id   AF-A0A3P7JRX9-F1
#
_cell.length_a   1.000
_cell.length_b   1.000
_cell.length_c   1.000
_cell.angle_alpha   90.00
_cell.angle_beta   90.00
_cell.angle_gamma   90.00
#
_symmetry.space_group_name_H-M   'P 1'
#
loop_
_entity.id
_entity.type
_entity.pdbx_description
1 polymer ?
#
loop_
_entity_poly.entity_id
_entity_poly.type
_entity_poly.pdbx_seq_one_letter_code
_entity_poly.pdbx_strand_id
1 'polypeptide(L)'
;MAAELGQPASVSTIQLQSFEKGLRSPSLGEQLSTVVSTASLVRAHPFPMYVNTIVVRLADAFKDGTNMLRLAIARALLECGTHLSLVFSGSEIFKRVLSVSHSNDPVARAMTLQVLASLAPIAPENKQVG
;
A
#
# COMPACT_ATOMS: atom_id res chain seq x y z
N MET A 1 -18.70 1.63 -25.41
CA MET A 1 -18.07 1.05 -26.61
C MET A 1 -16.66 0.63 -26.23
N ALA A 2 -16.45 -0.69 -26.13
CA ALA A 2 -15.18 -1.46 -26.05
C ALA A 2 -14.13 -1.04 -24.99
N ALA A 3 -13.60 -1.88 -24.10
CA ALA A 3 -13.67 -3.33 -23.93
C ALA A 3 -13.30 -3.68 -22.48
N GLU A 4 -14.21 -4.26 -21.70
CA GLU A 4 -13.83 -5.11 -20.56
C GLU A 4 -13.46 -6.49 -21.12
N LEU A 5 -12.32 -6.56 -21.81
CA LEU A 5 -11.62 -7.83 -21.98
C LEU A 5 -10.89 -8.06 -20.67
N GLY A 6 -11.55 -8.79 -19.77
CA GLY A 6 -10.98 -9.22 -18.50
C GLY A 6 -9.56 -9.73 -18.72
N GLN A 7 -8.58 -9.02 -18.15
CA GLN A 7 -7.23 -9.54 -18.08
C GLN A 7 -7.29 -10.94 -17.45
N PRO A 8 -6.56 -11.93 -17.99
CA PRO A 8 -6.57 -13.26 -17.43
C PRO A 8 -6.19 -13.15 -15.96
N ALA A 9 -6.99 -13.73 -15.05
CA ALA A 9 -6.69 -13.70 -13.61
C ALA A 9 -5.25 -14.17 -13.30
N SER A 10 -4.67 -15.01 -14.16
CA SER A 10 -3.27 -15.43 -14.12
C SER A 10 -2.28 -14.27 -14.29
N VAL A 11 -2.54 -13.30 -15.17
CA VAL A 11 -1.64 -12.15 -15.40
C VAL A 11 -1.60 -11.25 -14.17
N SER A 12 -2.76 -10.93 -13.59
CA SER A 12 -2.85 -10.14 -12.36
C SER A 12 -2.14 -10.85 -11.19
N THR A 13 -2.25 -12.18 -11.11
CA THR A 13 -1.57 -12.98 -10.07
C THR A 13 -0.04 -12.94 -10.24
N ILE A 14 0.46 -13.08 -11.48
CA ILE A 14 1.89 -12.97 -11.77
C ILE A 14 2.41 -11.58 -11.41
N GLN A 15 1.67 -10.52 -11.76
CA GLN A 15 2.05 -9.14 -11.41
C GLN A 15 2.12 -8.92 -9.90
N LEU A 16 1.15 -9.45 -9.13
CA LEU A 16 1.18 -9.39 -7.67
C LEU A 16 2.39 -10.13 -7.09
N GLN A 17 2.74 -11.31 -7.63
CA GLN A 17 3.93 -12.06 -7.22
C GLN A 17 5.22 -11.29 -7.52
N SER A 18 5.33 -10.69 -8.71
CA SER A 18 6.47 -9.84 -9.07
C SER A 18 6.59 -8.62 -8.18
N PHE A 19 5.46 -7.98 -7.85
CA PHE A 19 5.39 -6.85 -6.93
C PHE A 19 5.85 -7.24 -5.52
N GLU A 20 5.36 -8.36 -4.98
CA GLU A 20 5.80 -8.89 -3.68
C GLU A 20 7.29 -9.19 -3.66
N LYS A 21 7.82 -9.78 -4.75
CA LYS A 21 9.25 -10.07 -4.89
C LYS A 21 10.08 -8.79 -4.90
N GLY A 22 9.65 -7.78 -5.65
CA GLY A 22 10.34 -6.48 -5.73
C GLY A 22 10.38 -5.75 -4.39
N LEU A 23 9.28 -5.77 -3.62
CA LEU A 23 9.25 -5.21 -2.26
C LEU A 23 10.17 -5.95 -1.28
N ARG A 24 10.36 -7.26 -1.46
CA ARG A 24 11.25 -8.10 -0.64
C ARG A 24 12.68 -8.16 -1.15
N SER A 25 13.01 -7.42 -2.21
CA SER A 25 14.38 -7.39 -2.74
C SER A 25 15.37 -6.88 -1.69
N PRO A 26 16.60 -7.43 -1.61
CA PRO A 26 17.66 -6.87 -0.79
C PRO A 26 18.15 -5.50 -1.32
N SER A 27 17.81 -5.13 -2.56
CA SER A 27 18.18 -3.86 -3.17
C SER A 27 17.14 -2.80 -2.89
N LEU A 28 17.53 -1.75 -2.16
CA LEU A 28 16.67 -0.58 -1.94
C LEU A 28 16.20 0.04 -3.26
N GLY A 29 17.04 0.05 -4.30
CA GLY A 29 16.66 0.57 -5.62
C GLY A 29 15.51 -0.22 -6.27
N GLU A 30 15.52 -1.54 -6.13
CA GLU A 30 14.45 -2.40 -6.65
C GLU A 30 13.16 -2.25 -5.83
N GLN A 31 13.28 -2.12 -4.50
CA GLN A 31 12.14 -1.84 -3.63
C GLN A 31 11.49 -0.50 -4.01
N LEU A 32 12.30 0.56 -4.19
CA LEU A 32 11.81 1.88 -4.58
C LEU A 32 11.16 1.87 -5.97
N SER A 33 11.80 1.22 -6.95
CA SER A 33 11.23 1.04 -8.30
C SER A 33 9.86 0.35 -8.24
N THR A 34 9.77 -0.70 -7.44
CA THR A 34 8.51 -1.43 -7.21
C THR A 34 7.45 -0.52 -6.60
N VAL A 35 7.78 0.25 -5.56
CA VAL A 35 6.83 1.16 -4.91
C VAL A 35 6.35 2.26 -5.86
N VAL A 36 7.24 2.86 -6.66
CA VAL A 36 6.88 3.91 -7.63
C VAL A 36 5.89 3.39 -8.69
N SER A 37 5.94 2.10 -9.03
CA SER A 37 5.00 1.51 -9.99
C SER A 37 3.57 1.33 -9.45
N THR A 38 3.37 1.46 -8.12
CA THR A 38 2.11 1.17 -7.42
C THR A 38 0.91 1.91 -8.03
N ALA A 39 1.00 3.24 -8.19
CA ALA A 39 -0.13 4.02 -8.68
C ALA A 39 -0.54 3.63 -10.10
N SER A 40 0.44 3.26 -10.94
CA SER A 40 0.19 2.74 -12.28
C SER A 40 -0.51 1.38 -12.24
N LEU A 41 -0.08 0.47 -11.36
CA LEU A 41 -0.68 -0.86 -11.21
C LEU A 41 -2.13 -0.77 -10.70
N VAL A 42 -2.38 0.06 -9.69
CA VAL A 42 -3.73 0.28 -9.14
C VAL A 42 -4.66 0.90 -10.18
N ARG A 43 -4.17 1.85 -11.00
CA ARG A 43 -4.95 2.47 -12.08
C ARG A 43 -5.25 1.49 -13.23
N ALA A 44 -4.32 0.60 -13.54
CA ALA A 44 -4.50 -0.45 -14.55
C ALA A 44 -5.45 -1.57 -14.07
N HIS A 45 -5.53 -1.79 -12.76
CA HIS A 45 -6.28 -2.89 -12.14
C HIS A 45 -7.15 -2.40 -10.96
N PRO A 46 -8.17 -1.56 -11.19
CA PRO A 46 -8.93 -0.88 -10.14
C PRO A 46 -10.01 -1.78 -9.51
N PHE A 47 -9.73 -3.06 -9.27
CA PHE A 47 -10.66 -3.99 -8.62
C PHE A 47 -10.26 -4.27 -7.17
N PRO A 48 -11.21 -4.39 -6.23
CA PRO A 48 -10.95 -4.43 -4.79
C PRO A 48 -9.87 -5.41 -4.34
N MET A 49 -9.90 -6.66 -4.85
CA MET A 49 -8.93 -7.68 -4.46
C MET A 49 -7.48 -7.28 -4.77
N TYR A 50 -7.24 -6.68 -5.94
CA TYR A 50 -5.88 -6.29 -6.35
C TYR A 50 -5.39 -5.11 -5.54
N VAL A 51 -6.21 -4.05 -5.46
CA VAL A 51 -5.87 -2.85 -4.70
C VAL A 51 -5.64 -3.17 -3.23
N ASN A 52 -6.52 -3.98 -2.62
CA ASN A 52 -6.36 -4.44 -1.24
C ASN A 52 -5.04 -5.20 -1.05
N THR A 53 -4.71 -6.13 -1.95
CA THR A 53 -3.47 -6.91 -1.86
C THR A 53 -2.25 -6.01 -1.94
N ILE A 54 -2.18 -5.10 -2.92
CA ILE A 54 -1.09 -4.13 -3.07
C ILE A 54 -0.91 -3.30 -1.80
N VAL A 55 -1.98 -2.74 -1.25
CA VAL A 55 -1.91 -1.88 -0.06
C VAL A 55 -1.50 -2.67 1.18
N VAL A 56 -1.97 -3.92 1.34
CA VAL A 56 -1.51 -4.80 2.43
C VAL A 56 0.00 -5.05 2.33
N ARG A 57 0.54 -5.30 1.13
CA ARG A 57 1.98 -5.52 0.92
C ARG A 57 2.81 -4.27 1.16
N LEU A 58 2.29 -3.10 0.78
CA LEU A 58 2.92 -1.83 1.14
C LEU A 58 2.93 -1.60 2.65
N ALA A 59 1.86 -1.98 3.36
CA ALA A 59 1.82 -1.87 4.82
C ALA A 59 2.83 -2.80 5.51
N ASP A 60 2.99 -4.03 5.00
CA ASP A 60 4.06 -4.94 5.44
C ASP A 60 5.45 -4.31 5.21
N ALA A 61 5.72 -3.79 4.00
CA ALA A 61 6.99 -3.15 3.67
C ALA A 61 7.24 -1.85 4.45
N PHE A 62 6.21 -1.09 4.78
CA PHE A 62 6.30 0.15 5.56
C PHE A 62 6.76 -0.13 7.00
N LYS A 63 6.24 -1.20 7.60
CA LYS A 63 6.59 -1.61 8.96
C LYS A 63 8.09 -1.85 9.09
N ASP A 64 8.64 -2.72 8.24
CA ASP A 64 10.03 -3.19 8.34
C ASP A 64 11.03 -2.37 7.52
N GLY A 65 10.55 -1.39 6.73
CA GLY A 65 11.35 -0.63 5.77
C GLY A 65 12.29 0.43 6.36
N THR A 66 13.14 0.98 5.50
CA THR A 66 13.93 2.18 5.81
C THR A 66 13.07 3.45 5.69
N ASN A 67 13.54 4.60 6.19
CA ASN A 67 12.82 5.86 6.00
C ASN A 67 12.64 6.26 4.54
N MET A 68 13.60 5.92 3.68
CA MET A 68 13.47 6.16 2.24
C MET A 68 12.33 5.33 1.65
N LEU A 69 12.23 4.05 2.04
CA LEU A 69 11.14 3.19 1.60
C LEU A 69 9.79 3.67 2.14
N ARG A 70 9.72 4.06 3.42
CA ARG A 70 8.51 4.65 4.04
C ARG A 70 8.04 5.91 3.32
N LEU A 71 8.97 6.81 2.96
CA LEU A 71 8.66 8.02 2.20
C LEU A 71 8.11 7.68 0.80
N ALA A 72 8.72 6.72 0.11
CA ALA A 72 8.24 6.28 -1.20
C ALA A 72 6.82 5.70 -1.09
N ILE A 73 6.56 4.88 -0.06
CA ILE A 73 5.24 4.29 0.20
C ILE A 73 4.21 5.38 0.49
N ALA A 74 4.54 6.36 1.34
CA ALA A 74 3.65 7.48 1.64
C ALA A 74 3.24 8.25 0.37
N ARG A 75 4.20 8.52 -0.52
CA ARG A 75 3.93 9.18 -1.81
C ARG A 75 3.10 8.32 -2.75
N ALA A 76 3.40 7.02 -2.85
CA ALA A 76 2.66 6.09 -3.70
C ALA A 76 1.20 5.95 -3.27
N LEU A 77 0.92 5.88 -1.96
CA LEU A 77 -0.43 5.84 -1.44
C LEU A 77 -1.19 7.15 -1.71
N LEU A 78 -0.54 8.30 -1.52
CA LEU A 78 -1.14 9.59 -1.86
C LEU A 78 -1.54 9.65 -3.35
N GLU A 79 -0.69 9.14 -4.25
CA GLU A 79 -0.95 9.11 -5.70
C GLU A 79 -2.08 8.14 -6.08
N CYS A 80 -2.31 7.07 -5.30
CA CYS A 80 -3.43 6.16 -5.54
C CYS A 80 -4.79 6.85 -5.36
N GLY A 81 -4.86 7.88 -4.50
CA GLY A 81 -6.05 8.72 -4.33
C GLY A 81 -7.33 7.92 -4.03
N THR A 82 -8.37 8.15 -4.80
CA THR A 82 -9.70 7.54 -4.59
C THR A 82 -9.71 6.02 -4.71
N HIS A 83 -8.75 5.40 -5.41
CA HIS A 83 -8.69 3.95 -5.52
C HIS A 83 -8.50 3.27 -4.15
N LEU A 84 -7.95 3.98 -3.16
CA LEU A 84 -7.79 3.45 -1.81
C LEU A 84 -9.13 3.12 -1.13
N SER A 85 -10.26 3.67 -1.58
CA SER A 85 -11.58 3.31 -1.04
C SER A 85 -11.99 1.87 -1.36
N LEU A 86 -11.28 1.18 -2.25
CA LEU A 86 -11.52 -0.22 -2.61
C LEU A 86 -10.87 -1.21 -1.62
N VAL A 87 -10.08 -0.72 -0.66
CA VAL A 87 -9.37 -1.54 0.33
C VAL A 87 -10.32 -1.90 1.47
N PHE A 88 -10.36 -3.18 1.84
CA PHE A 88 -11.24 -3.70 2.88
C PHE A 88 -10.48 -4.29 4.09
N SER A 89 -9.16 -4.48 4.00
CA SER A 89 -8.28 -4.92 5.10
C SER A 89 -7.81 -3.77 6.00
N GLY A 90 -8.62 -2.71 6.16
CA GLY A 90 -8.25 -1.47 6.85
C GLY A 90 -7.69 -1.69 8.26
N SER A 91 -8.37 -2.48 9.09
CA SER A 91 -7.94 -2.78 10.46
C SER A 91 -6.51 -3.35 10.56
N GLU A 92 -6.14 -4.25 9.65
CA GLU A 92 -4.83 -4.91 9.68
C GLU A 92 -3.74 -4.02 9.07
N ILE A 93 -4.09 -3.21 8.08
CA ILE A 93 -3.20 -2.19 7.49
C ILE A 93 -2.86 -1.14 8.55
N PHE A 94 -3.86 -0.61 9.25
CA PHE A 94 -3.66 0.39 10.31
C PHE A 94 -2.77 -0.14 11.44
N LYS A 95 -2.98 -1.39 11.90
CA LYS A 95 -2.12 -2.02 12.90
C LYS A 95 -0.64 -2.05 12.49
N ARG A 96 -0.35 -2.40 11.23
CA ARG A 96 1.02 -2.43 10.69
C ARG A 96 1.63 -1.04 10.64
N VAL A 97 0.91 -0.07 10.11
CA VAL A 97 1.37 1.32 9.99
C VAL A 97 1.59 1.97 11.36
N LEU A 98 0.66 1.77 12.29
CA LEU A 98 0.74 2.30 13.66
C LEU A 98 1.88 1.71 14.47
N SER A 99 2.35 0.50 14.16
CA SER A 99 3.50 -0.08 14.87
C SER A 99 4.79 0.76 14.74
N VAL A 100 4.90 1.58 13.69
CA VAL A 100 6.03 2.50 13.46
C VAL A 100 5.89 3.82 14.26
N SER A 101 4.69 4.14 14.78
CA SER A 101 4.43 5.40 15.50
C SER A 101 5.20 5.55 16.82
N HIS A 102 5.59 4.41 17.43
CA HIS A 102 6.41 4.38 18.63
C HIS A 102 7.92 4.44 18.35
N SER A 103 8.32 4.63 17.09
CA SER A 103 9.72 4.81 16.72
C SER A 103 10.30 6.07 17.38
N ASN A 104 11.53 5.96 17.87
CA ASN A 104 12.30 7.11 18.35
C ASN A 104 12.68 8.08 17.23
N ASP A 105 12.54 7.65 15.96
CA ASP A 105 12.83 8.46 14.78
C ASP A 105 11.65 9.40 14.44
N PRO A 106 11.82 10.73 14.51
CA PRO A 106 10.79 11.69 14.15
C PRO A 106 10.38 11.63 12.67
N VAL A 107 11.30 11.26 11.76
CA VAL A 107 11.00 11.14 10.32
C VAL A 107 10.07 9.96 10.09
N ALA A 108 10.34 8.82 10.73
CA ALA A 108 9.49 7.64 10.64
C ALA A 108 8.06 7.96 11.14
N ARG A 109 7.93 8.67 12.27
CA ARG A 109 6.63 9.09 12.81
C ARG A 109 5.89 10.06 11.89
N ALA A 110 6.59 11.01 11.27
CA ALA A 110 5.99 11.91 10.29
C ALA A 110 5.44 11.14 9.07
N MET A 111 6.19 10.16 8.56
CA MET A 111 5.72 9.30 7.47
C MET A 111 4.51 8.45 7.88
N THR A 112 4.47 7.95 9.12
CA THR A 112 3.30 7.24 9.66
C THR A 112 2.04 8.11 9.57
N LEU A 113 2.11 9.38 9.97
CA LEU A 113 0.96 10.30 9.89
C LEU A 113 0.52 10.54 8.44
N GLN A 114 1.47 10.70 7.51
CA GLN A 114 1.17 10.88 6.08
C GLN A 114 0.46 9.66 5.47
N VAL A 115 0.92 8.45 5.81
CA VAL A 115 0.29 7.21 5.39
C VAL A 115 -1.12 7.11 5.97
N LEU A 116 -1.29 7.37 7.27
CA LEU A 116 -2.61 7.35 7.92
C LEU A 116 -3.59 8.34 7.28
N ALA A 117 -3.12 9.55 6.92
CA ALA A 117 -3.96 10.53 6.23
C ALA A 117 -4.44 10.00 4.86
N SER A 118 -3.56 9.32 4.12
CA SER A 118 -3.91 8.71 2.83
C SER A 118 -4.92 7.55 2.99
N LEU A 119 -4.83 6.82 4.09
CA LEU A 119 -5.70 5.68 4.41
C LEU A 119 -6.97 6.07 5.18
N ALA A 120 -7.21 7.37 5.43
CA ALA A 120 -8.39 7.85 6.14
C ALA A 120 -9.73 7.31 5.58
N PRO A 121 -9.93 7.13 4.25
CA PRO A 121 -11.17 6.56 3.70
C PRO A 121 -11.47 5.12 4.14
N ILE A 122 -10.46 4.39 4.62
CA ILE A 122 -10.56 2.99 5.05
C ILE A 122 -10.24 2.81 6.53
N ALA A 123 -10.27 3.90 7.29
CA ALA A 123 -10.08 3.85 8.73
C ALA A 123 -11.11 2.91 9.35
N PRO A 124 -10.70 2.02 10.27
CA PRO A 124 -11.65 1.17 10.98
C PRO A 124 -12.64 2.06 11.73
N GLU A 125 -13.93 1.79 11.58
CA GLU A 125 -14.94 2.42 12.43
C GLU A 125 -14.61 2.12 13.89
N ASN A 126 -14.51 3.16 14.72
CA ASN A 126 -14.39 2.99 16.16
C ASN A 126 -15.71 2.39 16.67
N LYS A 127 -15.81 1.05 16.66
CA LYS A 127 -16.73 0.33 17.55
C LYS A 127 -16.09 0.30 18.94
N GLN A 128 -15.95 1.48 19.55
CA GLN A 128 -16.03 1.57 21.00
C GLN A 128 -17.52 1.36 21.33
N VAL A 129 -17.93 0.10 21.38
CA VAL A 129 -19.11 -0.29 22.15
C VAL A 129 -18.69 -0.11 23.60
N GLY A 130 -19.36 0.82 24.28
CA GLY A 130 -19.09 1.20 25.67
C GLY A 130 -19.32 0.08 26.68
#